data_AF-A0A8T0ESG5-F1
#
_entry.id   AF-A0A8T0ESG5-F1
#
_cell.length_a   1.000
_cell.length_b   1.000
_cell.length_c   1.000
_cell.angle_alpha   90.00
_cell.angle_beta   90.00
_cell.angle_gamma   90.00
#
_symmetry.space_group_name_H-M   'P 1'
#
loop_
_entity.id
_entity.type
_entity.pdbx_description
1 polymer ?
#
loop_
_entity_poly.entity_id
_entity_poly.type
_entity_poly.pdbx_seq_one_letter_code
_entity_poly.pdbx_strand_id
1 'polypeptide(L)'
;MPTLLENFLISSLNENSFGHLLSWVDEGNGILKVFWQHKNSNQWKEDFAVFKAWDAMKGRMPTETNVKYLTQAKRRFRAAMLKHNSLKLLKSSEKFGYCQILNRTMPEKMLIEKFLIPSLEGDTFKHLLTWVNRNEGIIKLFCQHKNSSRWKEDFQVFKAWDLLKGRKTTTNDKKYFTDSKHRFLTAMRKHSCVKSSGKIQIFQTCQS
;
A
#
# COMPACT_ATOMS: atom_id res chain seq x y z
N MET A 1 -6.01 21.56 -5.91
CA MET A 1 -4.67 21.75 -5.30
C MET A 1 -3.98 20.39 -5.22
N PRO A 2 -2.72 20.24 -5.65
CA PRO A 2 -2.00 18.97 -5.53
C PRO A 2 -1.84 18.56 -4.06
N THR A 3 -2.24 17.33 -3.73
CA THR A 3 -2.12 16.76 -2.38
C THR A 3 -0.76 16.09 -2.21
N LEU A 4 -0.22 16.11 -0.99
CA LEU A 4 1.04 15.43 -0.67
C LEU A 4 0.92 13.91 -0.83
N LEU A 5 -0.20 13.36 -0.35
CA LEU A 5 -0.37 11.92 -0.28
C LEU A 5 -0.61 11.29 -1.66
N GLU A 6 -1.68 11.67 -2.34
CA GLU A 6 -2.07 11.04 -3.61
C GLU A 6 -1.15 11.49 -4.74
N ASN A 7 -1.07 12.80 -4.99
CA ASN A 7 -0.43 13.31 -6.20
C ASN A 7 1.10 13.27 -6.17
N PHE A 8 1.71 13.13 -4.99
CA PHE A 8 3.15 13.08 -4.86
C PHE A 8 3.64 11.74 -4.31
N LEU A 9 3.35 11.41 -3.05
CA LEU A 9 3.91 10.23 -2.41
C LEU A 9 3.46 8.94 -3.10
N ILE A 10 2.15 8.72 -3.26
CA ILE A 10 1.62 7.48 -3.84
C ILE A 10 2.02 7.35 -5.31
N SER A 11 1.83 8.39 -6.12
CA SER A 11 2.26 8.37 -7.53
C SER A 11 3.75 8.03 -7.66
N SER A 12 4.62 8.75 -6.94
CA SER A 12 6.08 8.55 -7.03
C SER A 12 6.53 7.19 -6.51
N LEU A 13 5.84 6.65 -5.51
CA LEU A 13 6.13 5.33 -4.96
C LEU A 13 5.67 4.20 -5.89
N ASN A 14 4.54 4.37 -6.58
CA ASN A 14 4.04 3.40 -7.55
C ASN A 14 4.90 3.38 -8.83
N GLU A 15 5.36 4.55 -9.26
CA GLU A 15 6.23 4.71 -10.43
C GLU A 15 7.72 4.44 -10.12
N ASN A 16 8.06 4.27 -8.83
CA ASN A 16 9.43 4.13 -8.35
C ASN A 16 10.36 5.28 -8.81
N SER A 17 9.83 6.50 -8.93
CA SER A 17 10.48 7.65 -9.61
C SER A 17 11.77 8.13 -8.94
N PHE A 18 11.99 7.76 -7.68
CA PHE A 18 13.15 8.20 -6.89
C PHE A 18 13.99 7.04 -6.31
N GLY A 19 13.64 5.79 -6.64
CA GLY A 19 14.34 4.60 -6.16
C GLY A 19 14.58 4.63 -4.64
N HIS A 20 15.84 4.52 -4.22
CA HIS A 20 16.20 4.43 -2.80
C HIS A 20 15.89 5.68 -1.96
N LEU A 21 15.63 6.84 -2.59
CA LEU A 21 15.36 8.10 -1.90
C LEU A 21 13.91 8.19 -1.38
N LEU A 22 12.98 7.53 -2.07
CA LEU A 22 11.59 7.39 -1.65
C LEU A 22 11.11 6.03 -2.14
N SER A 23 10.96 5.08 -1.22
CA SER A 23 10.54 3.72 -1.57
C SER A 23 9.60 3.12 -0.54
N TRP A 24 8.86 2.10 -0.95
CA TRP A 24 8.15 1.23 -0.02
C TRP A 24 9.16 0.46 0.84
N VAL A 25 8.85 0.35 2.12
CA VAL A 25 9.44 -0.63 3.04
C VAL A 25 8.49 -1.80 3.19
N ASP A 26 7.20 -1.48 3.34
CA ASP A 26 6.10 -2.42 3.35
C ASP A 26 4.89 -1.70 2.76
N GLU A 27 4.71 -1.86 1.44
CA GLU A 27 3.59 -1.28 0.71
C GLU A 27 2.25 -1.73 1.30
N GLY A 28 2.19 -2.98 1.77
CA GLY A 28 0.98 -3.62 2.24
C GLY A 28 0.43 -3.01 3.52
N ASN A 29 1.30 -2.51 4.39
CA ASN A 29 0.96 -1.76 5.59
C ASN A 29 1.13 -0.24 5.43
N GLY A 30 1.40 0.22 4.20
CA GLY A 30 1.57 1.64 3.86
C GLY A 30 2.82 2.26 4.45
N ILE A 31 3.85 1.46 4.72
CA ILE A 31 5.11 1.91 5.31
C ILE A 31 6.08 2.28 4.19
N LEU A 32 6.45 3.55 4.13
CA LEU A 32 7.42 4.12 3.22
C LEU A 32 8.66 4.59 3.98
N LYS A 33 9.80 4.63 3.28
CA LYS A 33 11.01 5.31 3.75
C LYS A 33 11.34 6.48 2.83
N VAL A 34 11.82 7.56 3.44
CA VAL A 34 12.37 8.73 2.77
C VAL A 34 13.82 8.88 3.19
N PHE A 35 14.73 9.05 2.24
CA PHE A 35 16.10 9.43 2.52
C PHE A 35 16.15 10.90 2.94
N TRP A 36 16.63 11.18 4.14
CA TRP A 36 16.61 12.53 4.71
C TRP A 36 17.76 12.75 5.72
N GLN A 37 19.00 12.48 5.27
CA GLN A 37 20.23 12.53 6.07
C GLN A 37 20.38 13.83 6.87
N HIS A 38 20.83 13.74 8.13
CA HIS A 38 21.11 14.92 8.93
C HIS A 38 22.40 15.64 8.47
N LYS A 39 22.39 16.98 8.57
CA LYS A 39 23.49 17.87 8.13
C LYS A 39 24.84 17.57 8.79
N ASN A 40 24.87 16.89 9.94
CA ASN A 40 26.08 16.67 10.73
C ASN A 40 26.92 15.45 10.31
N SER A 41 26.55 14.75 9.24
CA SER A 41 27.40 13.68 8.72
C SER A 41 28.57 14.27 7.93
N ASN A 42 29.81 13.93 8.27
CA ASN A 42 31.04 14.34 7.57
C ASN A 42 31.11 13.95 6.07
N GLN A 43 30.09 13.28 5.54
CA GLN A 43 29.89 12.88 4.14
C GLN A 43 28.51 13.32 3.63
N TRP A 44 28.13 14.59 3.85
CA TRP A 44 26.84 15.12 3.39
C TRP A 44 26.79 15.21 1.85
N LYS A 45 26.45 14.07 1.22
CA LYS A 45 26.02 13.95 -0.18
C LYS A 45 24.51 13.67 -0.16
N GLU A 46 23.75 14.60 0.39
CA GLU A 46 22.29 14.43 0.46
C GLU A 46 21.69 14.68 -0.94
N ASP A 47 20.95 13.68 -1.45
CA ASP A 47 20.21 13.84 -2.69
C ASP A 47 18.83 14.46 -2.39
N PHE A 48 18.64 15.68 -2.86
CA PHE A 48 17.44 16.47 -2.63
C PHE A 48 16.36 16.26 -3.70
N ALA A 49 16.51 15.29 -4.62
CA ALA A 49 15.58 15.07 -5.73
C ALA A 49 14.11 15.01 -5.29
N VAL A 50 13.80 14.24 -4.25
CA VAL A 50 12.44 14.12 -3.69
C VAL A 50 11.91 15.47 -3.22
N PHE A 51 12.71 16.24 -2.47
CA PHE A 51 12.30 17.53 -1.92
C PHE A 51 12.12 18.59 -3.01
N LYS A 52 13.00 18.60 -4.02
CA LYS A 52 12.89 19.48 -5.18
C LYS A 52 11.63 19.18 -5.99
N ALA A 53 11.36 17.90 -6.27
CA ALA A 53 10.20 17.50 -7.04
C ALA A 53 8.88 17.87 -6.35
N TRP A 54 8.81 17.68 -5.02
CA TRP A 54 7.65 18.13 -4.24
C TRP A 54 7.46 19.65 -4.35
N ASP A 55 8.52 20.43 -4.15
CA ASP A 55 8.40 21.90 -4.13
C ASP A 55 8.06 22.45 -5.53
N ALA A 56 8.61 21.84 -6.59
CA ALA A 56 8.26 22.10 -7.98
C ALA A 56 6.78 21.79 -8.27
N MET A 57 6.25 20.67 -7.77
CA MET A 57 4.82 20.34 -7.89
C MET A 57 3.92 21.36 -7.16
N LYS A 58 4.44 22.03 -6.13
CA LYS A 58 3.77 23.15 -5.46
C LYS A 58 3.95 24.50 -6.16
N GLY A 59 4.52 24.52 -7.37
CA GLY A 59 4.75 25.72 -8.18
C GLY A 59 5.97 26.52 -7.74
N ARG A 60 6.85 25.98 -6.89
CA ARG A 60 8.06 26.66 -6.44
C ARG A 60 9.24 26.19 -7.28
N MET A 61 9.47 26.89 -8.39
CA MET A 61 10.61 26.70 -9.26
C MET A 61 11.65 27.78 -8.94
N PRO A 62 12.73 27.48 -8.21
CA PRO A 62 13.79 28.47 -8.05
C PRO A 62 14.53 28.66 -9.37
N THR A 63 14.97 29.89 -9.63
CA THR A 63 15.87 30.21 -10.76
C THR A 63 17.23 29.54 -10.61
N GLU A 64 17.68 29.30 -9.37
CA GLU A 64 18.94 28.62 -9.07
C GLU A 64 18.78 27.60 -7.93
N THR A 65 19.38 26.42 -8.10
CA THR A 65 19.43 25.40 -7.04
C THR A 65 20.60 25.68 -6.10
N ASN A 66 20.35 26.44 -5.03
CA ASN A 66 21.35 26.71 -3.99
C ASN A 66 21.03 26.01 -2.65
N VAL A 67 22.03 25.92 -1.76
CA VAL A 67 21.91 25.24 -0.45
C VAL A 67 20.76 25.78 0.40
N LYS A 68 20.52 27.10 0.33
CA LYS A 68 19.43 27.77 1.06
C LYS A 68 18.07 27.26 0.58
N TYR A 69 17.87 27.17 -0.74
CA TYR A 69 16.68 26.60 -1.35
C TYR A 69 16.50 25.13 -0.96
N LEU A 70 17.53 24.30 -1.11
CA LEU A 70 17.48 22.87 -0.79
C LEU A 70 17.06 22.61 0.65
N THR A 71 17.63 23.38 1.59
CA THR A 71 17.29 23.32 3.02
C THR A 71 15.83 23.72 3.26
N GLN A 72 15.32 24.74 2.56
CA GLN A 72 13.93 25.16 2.67
C GLN A 72 12.96 24.14 2.07
N ALA A 73 13.26 23.58 0.89
CA ALA A 73 12.45 22.55 0.24
C ALA A 73 12.29 21.33 1.16
N LYS A 74 13.39 20.85 1.76
CA LYS A 74 13.37 19.77 2.76
C LYS A 74 12.50 20.13 3.97
N ARG A 75 12.67 21.33 4.54
CA ARG A 75 11.88 21.79 5.70
C ARG A 75 10.38 21.84 5.38
N ARG A 76 10.01 22.35 4.20
CA ARG A 76 8.61 22.42 3.74
C ARG A 76 8.02 21.03 3.54
N PHE A 77 8.76 20.13 2.91
CA PHE A 77 8.34 18.74 2.73
C PHE A 77 8.10 18.06 4.09
N ARG A 78 9.04 18.19 5.02
CA ARG A 78 8.89 17.64 6.39
C ARG A 78 7.68 18.21 7.11
N ALA A 79 7.48 19.53 7.04
CA ALA A 79 6.31 20.18 7.64
C ALA A 79 5.00 19.69 7.01
N ALA A 80 4.97 19.49 5.69
CA ALA A 80 3.82 18.94 4.99
C ALA A 80 3.52 17.51 5.46
N MET A 81 4.54 16.65 5.61
CA MET A 81 4.34 15.30 6.14
C MET A 81 3.78 15.32 7.57
N LEU A 82 4.37 16.13 8.46
CA LEU A 82 3.98 16.21 9.87
C LEU A 82 2.56 16.73 10.08
N LYS A 83 2.08 17.60 9.19
CA LYS A 83 0.72 18.17 9.24
C LYS A 83 -0.33 17.29 8.56
N HIS A 84 0.08 16.24 7.86
CA HIS A 84 -0.85 15.43 7.09
C HIS A 84 -1.52 14.38 7.98
N ASN A 85 -2.83 14.52 8.21
CA ASN A 85 -3.59 13.65 9.13
C ASN A 85 -3.54 12.16 8.77
N SER A 86 -3.33 11.82 7.49
CA SER A 86 -3.19 10.44 7.03
C SER A 86 -1.75 9.92 7.07
N LEU A 87 -0.78 10.65 7.64
CA LEU A 87 0.60 10.22 7.76
C LEU A 87 0.99 10.13 9.22
N LYS A 88 1.42 8.94 9.64
CA LYS A 88 2.01 8.71 10.95
C LYS A 88 3.52 8.57 10.80
N LEU A 89 4.27 9.49 11.38
CA LEU A 89 5.72 9.34 11.43
C LEU A 89 6.07 8.20 12.38
N LEU A 90 6.93 7.29 11.92
CA LEU A 90 7.48 6.20 12.70
C LEU A 90 8.87 6.61 13.23
N LYS A 91 9.68 5.64 13.66
CA LYS A 91 11.07 5.88 14.04
C LYS A 91 11.87 6.41 12.86
N SER A 92 12.81 7.32 13.11
CA SER A 92 13.81 7.75 12.14
C SER A 92 15.15 7.09 12.45
N SER A 93 15.90 6.72 11.41
CA SER A 93 17.34 6.44 11.52
C SER A 93 18.15 7.69 11.15
N GLU A 94 19.47 7.61 11.27
CA GLU A 94 20.40 8.69 10.91
C GLU A 94 20.23 9.18 9.46
N LYS A 95 19.84 8.27 8.54
CA LYS A 95 19.72 8.54 7.10
C LYS A 95 18.28 8.48 6.58
N PHE A 96 17.38 7.76 7.27
CA PHE A 96 16.04 7.48 6.74
C PHE A 96 14.91 7.85 7.71
N GLY A 97 13.81 8.31 7.13
CA GLY A 97 12.57 8.63 7.81
C GLY A 97 11.54 7.62 7.42
N TYR A 98 10.95 6.95 8.42
CA TYR A 98 9.91 5.98 8.17
C TYR A 98 8.56 6.61 8.47
N CYS A 99 7.61 6.41 7.58
CA CYS A 99 6.26 6.93 7.72
C CYS A 99 5.26 5.85 7.32
N GLN A 100 4.13 5.83 8.01
CA GLN A 100 3.01 4.98 7.69
C GLN A 100 1.86 5.84 7.19
N ILE A 101 1.31 5.48 6.03
CA ILE A 101 0.06 6.05 5.55
C ILE A 101 -1.09 5.40 6.33
N LEU A 102 -1.74 6.19 7.17
CA LEU A 102 -2.93 5.81 7.94
C LEU A 102 -4.13 5.69 7.01
N ASN A 103 -5.00 4.73 7.30
CA ASN A 103 -6.24 4.50 6.55
C ASN A 103 -6.04 4.28 5.05
N ARG A 104 -4.83 3.91 4.59
CA ARG A 104 -4.60 3.54 3.20
C ARG A 104 -5.52 2.38 2.85
N THR A 105 -6.58 2.66 2.11
CA THR A 105 -7.14 1.70 1.17
C THR A 105 -6.00 1.36 0.22
N MET A 106 -5.67 0.08 0.20
CA MET A 106 -4.56 -0.44 -0.58
C MET A 106 -4.65 0.01 -2.03
N PRO A 107 -3.50 0.12 -2.74
CA PRO A 107 -3.57 0.36 -4.17
C PRO A 107 -4.50 -0.72 -4.73
N GLU A 108 -5.62 -0.28 -5.32
CA GLU A 108 -6.71 -1.15 -5.76
C GLU A 108 -6.16 -2.34 -6.56
N LYS A 109 -5.17 -2.03 -7.40
CA LYS A 109 -4.38 -2.98 -8.20
C LYS A 109 -3.80 -4.17 -7.41
N MET A 110 -3.40 -4.04 -6.14
CA MET A 110 -2.80 -5.18 -5.40
C MET A 110 -3.79 -6.33 -5.13
N LEU A 111 -5.04 -6.03 -4.81
CA LEU A 111 -5.99 -7.10 -4.47
C LEU A 111 -6.37 -7.89 -5.73
N ILE A 112 -6.69 -7.19 -6.81
CA ILE A 112 -7.09 -7.84 -8.06
C ILE A 112 -5.87 -8.39 -8.80
N GLU A 113 -4.90 -7.54 -9.16
CA GLU A 113 -3.81 -7.90 -10.08
C GLU A 113 -2.72 -8.74 -9.41
N LYS A 114 -2.47 -8.54 -8.11
CA LYS A 114 -1.37 -9.24 -7.40
C LYS A 114 -1.83 -10.42 -6.55
N PHE A 115 -3.12 -10.52 -6.25
CA PHE A 115 -3.64 -11.63 -5.45
C PHE A 115 -4.72 -12.42 -6.18
N LEU A 116 -5.87 -11.83 -6.48
CA LEU A 116 -7.02 -12.57 -7.03
C LEU A 116 -6.72 -13.18 -8.40
N ILE A 117 -6.31 -12.38 -9.39
CA ILE A 117 -6.06 -12.86 -10.75
C ILE A 117 -4.99 -13.96 -10.76
N PRO A 118 -3.77 -13.77 -10.20
CA PRO A 118 -2.76 -14.82 -10.19
C PRO A 118 -3.23 -16.10 -9.48
N SER A 119 -3.98 -15.97 -8.38
CA SER A 119 -4.46 -17.11 -7.62
C SER A 119 -5.57 -17.88 -8.33
N LEU A 120 -6.42 -17.17 -9.08
CA LEU A 120 -7.50 -17.76 -9.88
C LEU A 120 -6.96 -18.42 -11.16
N GLU A 121 -6.03 -17.77 -11.87
CA GLU A 121 -5.40 -18.33 -13.08
C GLU A 121 -4.50 -19.53 -12.74
N GLY A 122 -3.84 -19.50 -11.58
CA GLY A 122 -3.01 -20.61 -11.10
C GLY A 122 -3.76 -21.70 -10.34
N ASP A 123 -5.09 -21.63 -10.24
CA ASP A 123 -5.94 -22.52 -9.43
C ASP A 123 -5.38 -22.80 -8.02
N THR A 124 -4.74 -21.79 -7.42
CA THR A 124 -3.87 -21.97 -6.23
C THR A 124 -4.67 -22.46 -5.02
N PHE A 125 -5.92 -22.03 -4.91
CA PHE A 125 -6.79 -22.36 -3.78
C PHE A 125 -7.93 -23.30 -4.16
N LYS A 126 -7.96 -23.82 -5.40
CA LYS A 126 -8.99 -24.74 -5.89
C LYS A 126 -10.39 -24.19 -5.57
N HIS A 127 -11.28 -25.06 -5.09
CA HIS A 127 -12.66 -24.75 -4.71
C HIS A 127 -12.84 -23.60 -3.68
N LEU A 128 -11.77 -23.13 -3.02
CA LEU A 128 -11.85 -22.02 -2.07
C LEU A 128 -11.91 -20.64 -2.75
N LEU A 129 -11.33 -20.52 -3.94
CA LEU A 129 -11.37 -19.31 -4.76
C LEU A 129 -11.37 -19.72 -6.23
N THR A 130 -12.52 -19.66 -6.88
CA THR A 130 -12.67 -20.10 -8.28
C THR A 130 -13.35 -19.06 -9.15
N TRP A 131 -13.08 -19.14 -10.46
CA TRP A 131 -13.89 -18.48 -11.46
C TRP A 131 -15.28 -19.14 -11.52
N VAL A 132 -16.33 -18.32 -11.46
CA VAL A 132 -17.69 -18.71 -11.85
C VAL A 132 -17.92 -18.35 -13.30
N ASN A 133 -17.50 -17.13 -13.69
CA ASN A 133 -17.47 -16.68 -15.06
C ASN A 133 -16.24 -15.78 -15.24
N ARG A 134 -15.23 -16.30 -15.94
CA ARG A 134 -13.97 -15.57 -16.17
C ARG A 134 -14.17 -14.33 -17.04
N ASN A 135 -15.04 -14.40 -18.05
CA ASN A 135 -15.26 -13.31 -18.99
C ASN A 135 -16.00 -12.13 -18.33
N GLU A 136 -16.86 -12.42 -17.35
CA GLU A 136 -17.62 -11.41 -16.61
C GLU A 136 -16.94 -11.02 -15.28
N GLY A 137 -15.77 -11.59 -14.98
CA GLY A 137 -15.05 -11.36 -13.72
C GLY A 137 -15.79 -11.87 -12.48
N ILE A 138 -16.70 -12.83 -12.60
CA ILE A 138 -17.47 -13.37 -11.48
C ILE A 138 -16.67 -14.48 -10.82
N ILE A 139 -16.43 -14.33 -9.52
CA ILE A 139 -15.69 -15.29 -8.71
C ILE A 139 -16.57 -15.86 -7.59
N LYS A 140 -16.21 -17.06 -7.15
CA LYS A 140 -16.75 -17.67 -5.93
C LYS A 140 -15.64 -17.77 -4.91
N LEU A 141 -15.84 -17.08 -3.79
CA LEU A 141 -15.02 -17.23 -2.59
C LEU A 141 -15.78 -18.14 -1.63
N PHE A 142 -15.18 -19.27 -1.28
CA PHE A 142 -15.73 -20.14 -0.25
C PHE A 142 -15.43 -19.56 1.13
N CYS A 143 -16.46 -19.39 1.95
CA CYS A 143 -16.34 -18.68 3.21
C CYS A 143 -17.31 -19.21 4.26
N GLN A 144 -16.94 -20.31 4.92
CA GLN A 144 -17.75 -20.88 5.98
C GLN A 144 -17.84 -19.96 7.20
N HIS A 145 -18.92 -20.16 7.95
CA HIS A 145 -19.12 -19.51 9.23
C HIS A 145 -18.14 -20.07 10.27
N LYS A 146 -17.76 -19.25 11.26
CA LYS A 146 -16.78 -19.59 12.32
C LYS A 146 -17.18 -20.80 13.19
N ASN A 147 -18.43 -21.24 13.09
CA ASN A 147 -18.99 -22.38 13.83
C ASN A 147 -18.98 -23.68 13.00
N SER A 148 -18.55 -23.65 11.73
CA SER A 148 -18.39 -24.86 10.94
C SER A 148 -17.19 -25.65 11.43
N SER A 149 -17.31 -26.98 11.54
CA SER A 149 -16.18 -27.86 11.87
C SER A 149 -15.04 -27.82 10.84
N ARG A 150 -15.33 -27.36 9.61
CA ARG A 150 -14.37 -27.27 8.48
C ARG A 150 -13.71 -25.89 8.31
N TRP A 151 -13.85 -24.97 9.26
CA TRP A 151 -13.33 -23.59 9.18
C TRP A 151 -11.81 -23.47 8.91
N LYS A 152 -11.03 -24.53 9.17
CA LYS A 152 -9.57 -24.55 8.96
C LYS A 152 -9.17 -24.68 7.49
N GLU A 153 -9.98 -25.33 6.65
CA GLU A 153 -9.68 -25.51 5.22
C GLU A 153 -9.86 -24.19 4.45
N ASP A 154 -10.91 -23.44 4.77
CA ASP A 154 -11.26 -22.13 4.18
C ASP A 154 -10.27 -21.00 4.48
N PHE A 155 -9.30 -21.27 5.33
CA PHE A 155 -8.41 -20.23 5.85
C PHE A 155 -7.28 -19.85 4.90
N GLN A 156 -6.95 -20.72 3.95
CA GLN A 156 -5.75 -20.58 3.13
C GLN A 156 -5.75 -19.30 2.29
N VAL A 157 -6.90 -18.90 1.74
CA VAL A 157 -7.05 -17.66 0.96
C VAL A 157 -6.74 -16.44 1.84
N PHE A 158 -7.33 -16.37 3.04
CA PHE A 158 -7.15 -15.21 3.93
C PHE A 158 -5.72 -15.12 4.49
N LYS A 159 -5.14 -16.28 4.83
CA LYS A 159 -3.75 -16.36 5.29
C LYS A 159 -2.79 -15.95 4.17
N ALA A 160 -2.97 -16.46 2.96
CA ALA A 160 -2.13 -16.10 1.82
C ALA A 160 -2.21 -14.61 1.50
N TRP A 161 -3.41 -14.02 1.61
CA TRP A 161 -3.56 -12.57 1.55
C TRP A 161 -2.72 -11.89 2.64
N ASP A 162 -2.88 -12.24 3.92
CA ASP A 162 -2.10 -11.63 4.99
C ASP A 162 -0.56 -11.78 4.81
N LEU A 163 -0.10 -12.91 4.27
CA LEU A 163 1.31 -13.14 3.95
C LEU A 163 1.80 -12.24 2.82
N LEU A 164 1.01 -12.08 1.74
CA LEU A 164 1.30 -11.11 0.68
C LEU A 164 1.38 -9.68 1.24
N LYS A 165 0.67 -9.41 2.33
CA LYS A 165 0.68 -8.14 3.06
C LYS A 165 1.81 -8.00 4.08
N GLY A 166 2.77 -8.94 4.11
CA GLY A 166 3.90 -8.92 5.04
C GLY A 166 3.51 -9.13 6.50
N ARG A 167 2.28 -9.56 6.80
CA ARG A 167 1.81 -9.74 8.18
C ARG A 167 2.40 -11.01 8.76
N LYS A 168 2.95 -10.90 9.97
CA LYS A 168 3.40 -12.07 10.73
C LYS A 168 2.19 -12.87 11.19
N THR A 169 2.03 -14.08 10.65
CA THR A 169 1.06 -15.07 11.10
C THR A 169 1.58 -15.75 12.38
N THR A 170 1.40 -15.11 13.54
CA THR A 170 2.00 -15.58 14.79
C THR A 170 1.31 -16.78 15.43
N THR A 171 0.03 -17.04 15.12
CA THR A 171 -0.71 -18.18 15.68
C THR A 171 -1.84 -18.63 14.76
N ASN A 172 -1.98 -19.95 14.55
CA ASN A 172 -3.12 -20.58 13.85
C ASN A 172 -4.34 -20.68 14.80
N ASP A 173 -4.70 -19.58 15.46
CA ASP A 173 -5.82 -19.55 16.40
C ASP A 173 -7.11 -18.99 15.77
N LYS A 174 -8.25 -19.25 16.42
CA LYS A 174 -9.57 -18.82 15.95
C LYS A 174 -9.73 -17.29 15.86
N LYS A 175 -8.98 -16.55 16.68
CA LYS A 175 -9.04 -15.08 16.71
C LYS A 175 -8.38 -14.52 15.45
N TYR A 176 -7.17 -15.00 15.14
CA TYR A 176 -6.46 -14.62 13.93
C TYR A 176 -7.26 -14.94 12.66
N PHE A 177 -7.94 -16.09 12.60
CA PHE A 177 -8.85 -16.40 11.48
C PHE A 177 -9.93 -15.33 11.27
N THR A 178 -10.61 -14.97 12.36
CA THR A 178 -11.71 -13.99 12.31
C THR A 178 -11.21 -12.63 11.81
N ASP A 179 -10.06 -12.21 12.33
CA ASP A 179 -9.45 -10.93 11.95
C ASP A 179 -8.96 -10.96 10.49
N SER A 180 -8.32 -12.05 10.06
CA SER A 180 -7.82 -12.21 8.70
C SER A 180 -8.94 -12.21 7.66
N LYS A 181 -10.01 -12.98 7.91
CA LYS A 181 -11.23 -12.98 7.11
C LYS A 181 -11.86 -11.59 7.07
N HIS A 182 -12.00 -10.92 8.21
CA HIS A 182 -12.56 -9.58 8.28
C HIS A 182 -11.74 -8.58 7.45
N ARG A 183 -10.41 -8.63 7.54
CA ARG A 183 -9.51 -7.75 6.78
C ARG A 183 -9.60 -8.00 5.28
N PHE A 184 -9.63 -9.25 4.85
CA PHE A 184 -9.81 -9.60 3.44
C PHE A 184 -11.15 -9.12 2.89
N LEU A 185 -12.25 -9.42 3.58
CA LEU A 185 -13.59 -8.99 3.14
C LEU A 185 -13.74 -7.47 3.15
N THR A 186 -13.11 -6.79 4.09
CA THR A 186 -13.06 -5.31 4.10
C THR A 186 -12.28 -4.78 2.90
N ALA A 187 -11.17 -5.41 2.53
CA ALA A 187 -10.41 -5.03 1.33
C ALA A 187 -11.26 -5.22 0.07
N MET A 188 -11.98 -6.34 -0.06
CA MET A 188 -12.92 -6.59 -1.15
C MET A 188 -14.03 -5.53 -1.22
N ARG A 189 -14.68 -5.22 -0.09
CA ARG A 189 -15.79 -4.24 -0.04
C ARG A 189 -15.37 -2.81 -0.35
N LYS A 190 -14.14 -2.44 -0.01
CA LYS A 190 -13.60 -1.10 -0.26
C LYS A 190 -13.09 -0.93 -1.69
N HIS A 191 -12.97 -2.02 -2.45
CA HIS A 191 -12.47 -1.97 -3.81
C HIS A 191 -13.58 -1.50 -4.76
N SER A 192 -13.35 -0.40 -5.48
CA SER A 192 -14.32 0.20 -6.41
C SER A 192 -14.83 -0.79 -7.47
N CYS A 193 -13.92 -1.57 -8.04
CA CYS A 193 -14.16 -2.62 -9.02
C CYS A 193 -14.79 -3.93 -8.42
N VAL A 194 -15.28 -3.98 -7.18
CA VAL A 194 -15.88 -5.21 -6.58
C VAL A 194 -17.32 -4.97 -6.07
N LYS A 195 -18.27 -5.83 -6.46
CA LYS A 195 -19.64 -5.85 -5.90
C LYS A 195 -20.00 -7.22 -5.32
N SER A 196 -20.83 -7.22 -4.29
CA SER A 196 -21.30 -8.40 -3.56
C SER A 196 -22.81 -8.58 -3.76
N SER A 197 -23.23 -9.63 -4.46
CA SER A 197 -24.64 -10.02 -4.66
C SER A 197 -24.82 -11.54 -4.49
N GLY A 198 -24.44 -12.06 -3.32
CA GLY A 198 -24.42 -13.51 -3.03
C GLY A 198 -23.27 -14.28 -3.70
N LYS A 199 -22.81 -13.82 -4.87
CA LYS A 199 -21.49 -14.08 -5.46
C LYS A 199 -20.68 -12.77 -5.47
N ILE A 200 -19.35 -12.87 -5.62
CA ILE A 200 -18.48 -11.70 -5.71
C ILE A 200 -18.19 -11.44 -7.19
N GLN A 201 -18.52 -10.24 -7.67
CA GLN A 201 -18.23 -9.82 -9.03
C GLN A 201 -17.09 -8.80 -9.03
N ILE A 202 -16.08 -9.06 -9.85
CA ILE A 202 -14.95 -8.17 -10.09
C ILE A 202 -15.14 -7.55 -11.47
N PHE A 203 -15.31 -6.24 -11.54
CA PHE A 203 -15.41 -5.51 -12.80
C PHE A 203 -14.01 -5.24 -13.34
N GLN A 204 -13.76 -5.57 -14.61
CA GLN A 204 -12.46 -5.37 -15.27
C GLN A 204 -12.08 -3.90 -15.51
N THR A 205 -12.93 -2.93 -15.15
CA THR A 205 -12.74 -1.51 -15.47
C THR A 205 -11.83 -0.81 -14.46
N CYS A 206 -10.58 -1.25 -14.38
CA CYS A 206 -9.51 -0.51 -13.71
C CYS A 206 -8.22 -0.51 -14.58
N GLN A 207 -8.36 -0.70 -15.91
CA GLN A 207 -7.32 -0.39 -16.91
C GLN A 207 -7.62 0.99 -17.51
N SER A 208 -6.98 2.01 -16.97
CA SER A 208 -6.78 3.31 -17.60
C SER A 208 -5.41 3.82 -17.17
#